data_AF-A0A6F9A2T5-F1
#
_entry.id   AF-A0A6F9A2T5-F1
#
_cell.length_a   1.000
_cell.length_b   1.000
_cell.length_c   1.000
_cell.angle_alpha   90.00
_cell.angle_beta   90.00
_cell.angle_gamma   90.00
#
_symmetry.space_group_name_H-M   'P 1'
#
loop_
_entity.id
_entity.type
_entity.pdbx_description
1 polymer ?
#
loop_
_entity_poly.entity_id
_entity_poly.type
_entity_poly.pdbx_seq_one_letter_code
_entity_poly.pdbx_strand_id
1 'polypeptide(L)'
;MRIPATTACLCPLLICLCFVQRSYGTSQLRPNVRAPSNQTKHPDGERDVHHRPKRGWIWNQFFVLEEHIGPEAQHVGKLHSNSDKGDGSVRYLLTGEGAGTIFVINEVTGDIHASKSLDREKKGQYVLHAQAIDRYTNRSVEPESEFIIKVQDVNDNAPKFPDGPFAAAVPEMADVGTSVFQLTATDADDPTYGNSAKIVYSILQGQPYFSVDPKTGEMPASYLTFTAI
;
A
#
# COMPACT_ATOMS: atom_id res chain seq x y z
N MET A 1 6.49 58.93 -30.44
CA MET A 1 5.93 58.19 -31.60
C MET A 1 5.73 56.76 -31.13
N ARG A 2 4.48 56.35 -30.87
CA ARG A 2 4.14 55.01 -30.37
C ARG A 2 4.18 54.04 -31.55
N ILE A 3 5.03 53.02 -31.46
CA ILE A 3 5.01 51.88 -32.37
C ILE A 3 3.86 50.98 -31.89
N PRO A 4 2.88 50.62 -32.74
CA PRO A 4 1.81 49.74 -32.33
C PRO A 4 2.38 48.34 -32.10
N ALA A 5 1.98 47.72 -30.99
CA ALA A 5 2.22 46.32 -30.71
C ALA A 5 1.63 45.49 -31.85
N THR A 6 2.49 44.88 -32.65
CA THR A 6 2.11 43.84 -33.60
C THR A 6 1.49 42.70 -32.81
N THR A 7 0.26 42.40 -33.18
CA THR A 7 -0.56 41.26 -32.77
C THR A 7 0.30 40.01 -32.62
N ALA A 8 0.53 39.57 -31.39
CA ALA A 8 1.09 38.25 -31.13
C ALA A 8 0.10 37.24 -31.71
N CYS A 9 0.52 36.58 -32.79
CA CYS A 9 -0.27 35.55 -33.44
C CYS A 9 -0.23 34.35 -32.49
N LEU A 10 -1.19 34.27 -31.56
CA LEU A 10 -1.42 33.08 -30.76
C LEU A 10 -1.85 31.98 -31.72
N CYS A 11 -0.89 31.25 -32.28
CA CYS A 11 -1.14 30.01 -32.97
C CYS A 11 -1.20 28.92 -31.88
N PRO A 12 -2.39 28.46 -31.44
CA PRO A 12 -2.47 27.41 -30.44
C PRO A 12 -1.93 26.12 -31.07
N LEU A 13 -0.70 25.76 -30.74
CA LEU A 13 -0.17 24.42 -31.00
C LEU A 13 -0.92 23.44 -30.11
N LEU A 14 -1.95 22.80 -30.66
CA LEU A 14 -2.69 21.74 -29.99
C LEU A 14 -1.85 20.46 -30.04
N ILE A 15 -1.15 20.15 -28.95
CA ILE A 15 -0.28 18.98 -28.88
C ILE A 15 -1.04 17.82 -28.25
N CYS A 16 -1.27 16.76 -29.03
CA CYS A 16 -1.80 15.49 -28.54
C CYS A 16 -0.62 14.66 -28.00
N LEU A 17 -0.51 14.52 -26.68
CA LEU A 17 0.60 13.83 -26.03
C LEU A 17 0.24 12.36 -25.75
N CYS A 18 1.01 11.41 -26.29
CA CYS A 18 0.93 9.99 -25.94
C CYS A 18 2.04 9.64 -24.95
N PHE A 19 1.68 9.12 -23.77
CA PHE A 19 2.62 8.74 -22.71
C PHE A 19 2.76 7.22 -22.62
N VAL A 20 3.95 6.73 -22.27
CA VAL A 20 4.21 5.30 -22.00
C VAL A 20 4.70 5.10 -20.57
N GLN A 21 4.22 4.00 -19.99
CA GLN A 21 4.35 3.64 -18.59
C GLN A 21 5.27 2.41 -18.43
N ARG A 22 6.14 2.42 -17.42
CA ARG A 22 6.79 1.22 -16.91
C ARG A 22 6.85 1.25 -15.39
N SER A 23 6.29 0.22 -14.77
CA SER A 23 6.57 -0.16 -13.39
C SER A 23 7.72 -1.18 -13.39
N TYR A 24 8.71 -1.01 -12.51
CA TYR A 24 9.75 -2.01 -12.26
C TYR A 24 9.58 -2.55 -10.84
N GLY A 25 9.11 -3.79 -10.73
CA GLY A 25 9.11 -4.56 -9.49
C GLY A 25 10.43 -5.29 -9.30
N THR A 26 11.01 -5.21 -8.10
CA THR A 26 11.80 -6.27 -7.46
C THR A 26 12.26 -5.78 -6.09
N SER A 27 11.76 -6.37 -5.01
CA SER A 27 12.53 -6.39 -3.75
C SER A 27 12.35 -7.73 -3.04
N GLN A 28 13.48 -8.44 -3.01
CA GLN A 28 13.69 -9.70 -2.33
C GLN A 28 13.76 -9.47 -0.82
N LEU A 29 12.94 -10.19 -0.05
CA LEU A 29 13.05 -10.23 1.41
C LEU A 29 14.37 -10.91 1.82
N ARG A 30 15.17 -10.26 2.65
CA ARG A 30 16.29 -10.88 3.37
C ARG A 30 16.01 -10.90 4.87
N PRO A 31 16.23 -12.04 5.57
CA PRO A 31 16.05 -12.08 7.02
C PRO A 31 17.36 -11.87 7.79
N ASN A 32 17.15 -11.32 8.99
CA ASN A 32 17.88 -11.58 10.24
C ASN A 32 19.15 -10.75 10.54
N VAL A 33 19.08 -9.97 11.62
CA VAL A 33 20.25 -9.57 12.43
C VAL A 33 19.88 -9.75 13.90
N ARG A 34 20.52 -10.74 14.54
CA ARG A 34 20.58 -10.94 15.99
C ARG A 34 21.63 -9.99 16.58
N ALA A 35 21.34 -9.40 17.73
CA ALA A 35 22.31 -8.65 18.55
C ALA A 35 22.13 -9.01 20.05
N PRO A 36 23.15 -8.80 20.89
CA PRO A 36 23.59 -9.78 21.89
C PRO A 36 23.00 -9.62 23.29
N SER A 37 23.05 -10.71 24.05
CA SER A 37 22.79 -10.78 25.49
C SER A 37 23.97 -10.23 26.29
N ASN A 38 23.72 -9.32 27.23
CA ASN A 38 24.63 -9.06 28.35
C ASN A 38 23.85 -9.12 29.67
N GLN A 39 24.21 -10.08 30.52
CA GLN A 39 23.77 -10.16 31.91
C GLN A 39 24.86 -9.54 32.80
N THR A 40 24.48 -8.58 33.62
CA THR A 40 25.23 -8.17 34.81
C THR A 40 24.45 -8.61 36.05
N LYS A 41 25.06 -9.44 36.90
CA LYS A 41 24.57 -9.83 38.22
C LYS A 41 25.07 -8.85 39.27
N HIS A 42 24.20 -8.44 40.20
CA HIS A 42 24.58 -7.95 41.52
C HIS A 42 23.65 -8.56 42.59
N PRO A 43 24.12 -8.71 43.86
CA PRO A 43 23.59 -9.68 44.79
C PRO A 43 22.59 -9.10 45.82
N ASP A 44 21.81 -10.05 46.35
CA ASP A 44 21.08 -10.07 47.62
C ASP A 44 19.92 -9.09 47.90
N GLY A 45 18.71 -9.68 47.91
CA GLY A 45 17.80 -9.54 49.05
C GLY A 45 16.66 -8.54 48.96
N GLU A 46 15.59 -8.85 48.20
CA GLU A 46 14.18 -8.55 48.55
C GLU A 46 13.29 -9.22 47.48
N ARG A 47 12.37 -10.13 47.84
CA ARG A 47 11.43 -10.74 46.86
C ARG A 47 10.25 -9.80 46.65
N ASP A 48 10.50 -8.74 45.90
CA ASP A 48 9.44 -7.91 45.39
C ASP A 48 8.85 -8.62 44.15
N VAL A 49 7.68 -9.25 44.30
CA VAL A 49 6.93 -9.83 43.17
C VAL A 49 6.31 -8.67 42.39
N HIS A 50 7.17 -7.88 41.76
CA HIS A 50 6.75 -6.99 40.70
C HIS A 50 6.23 -7.88 39.59
N HIS A 51 4.89 -7.96 39.47
CA HIS A 51 4.27 -8.31 38.22
C HIS A 51 4.84 -7.35 37.19
N ARG A 52 5.86 -7.79 36.46
CA ARG A 52 6.32 -7.09 35.28
C ARG A 52 5.09 -7.07 34.38
N PRO A 53 4.44 -5.91 34.14
CA PRO A 53 3.40 -5.86 33.13
C PRO A 53 4.07 -6.39 31.87
N LYS A 54 3.50 -7.45 31.28
CA LYS A 54 3.98 -7.95 30.00
C LYS A 54 4.02 -6.73 29.09
N ARG A 55 5.22 -6.33 28.67
CA ARG A 55 5.37 -5.24 27.70
C ARG A 55 4.54 -5.69 26.51
N GLY A 56 3.46 -4.96 26.23
CA GLY A 56 2.50 -5.28 25.18
C GLY A 56 3.21 -5.20 23.86
N TRP A 57 3.78 -6.31 23.41
CA TRP A 57 4.05 -6.48 22.00
C TRP A 57 2.67 -6.47 21.31
N ILE A 58 2.49 -5.56 20.36
CA ILE A 58 1.29 -5.43 19.55
C ILE A 58 1.27 -6.61 18.58
N TRP A 59 0.83 -7.78 19.06
CA TRP A 59 0.67 -9.01 18.27
C TRP A 59 -0.77 -9.21 17.77
N ASN A 60 -1.63 -8.20 17.90
CA ASN A 60 -3.05 -8.29 17.50
C ASN A 60 -3.28 -7.92 16.04
N GLN A 61 -2.34 -8.27 15.15
CA GLN A 61 -2.54 -8.07 13.72
C GLN A 61 -2.08 -9.28 12.90
N PHE A 62 -2.88 -9.63 11.90
CA PHE A 62 -2.51 -10.55 10.84
C PHE A 62 -2.45 -9.82 9.51
N PHE A 63 -1.81 -10.46 8.53
CA PHE A 63 -1.66 -9.94 7.19
C PHE A 63 -2.16 -10.97 6.18
N VAL A 64 -2.81 -10.49 5.13
CA VAL A 64 -3.33 -11.31 4.03
C VAL A 64 -3.07 -10.55 2.73
N LEU A 65 -2.57 -11.20 1.70
CA LEU A 65 -2.37 -10.53 0.39
C LEU A 65 -3.73 -10.31 -0.27
N GLU A 66 -3.89 -9.20 -0.96
CA GLU A 66 -5.01 -9.03 -1.88
C GLU A 66 -4.88 -9.90 -3.13
N GLU A 67 -5.97 -9.94 -3.90
CA GLU A 67 -6.06 -10.54 -5.23
C GLU A 67 -5.46 -11.95 -5.32
N HIS A 68 -5.72 -12.78 -4.30
CA HIS A 68 -5.20 -14.13 -4.23
C HIS A 68 -5.71 -15.01 -5.39
N ILE A 69 -4.80 -15.36 -6.30
CA ILE A 69 -5.06 -16.19 -7.47
C ILE A 69 -4.79 -17.66 -7.11
N GLY A 70 -5.72 -18.29 -6.37
CA GLY A 70 -5.62 -19.70 -6.03
C GLY A 70 -6.99 -20.34 -5.79
N PRO A 71 -7.16 -21.64 -6.10
CA PRO A 71 -8.41 -22.35 -5.83
C PRO A 71 -8.61 -22.60 -4.32
N GLU A 72 -7.54 -22.51 -3.53
CA GLU A 72 -7.56 -22.72 -2.09
C GLU A 72 -7.78 -21.41 -1.33
N ALA A 73 -8.44 -21.52 -0.17
CA ALA A 73 -8.60 -20.40 0.75
C ALA A 73 -7.23 -19.97 1.29
N GLN A 74 -6.98 -18.67 1.31
CA GLN A 74 -5.69 -18.14 1.72
C GLN A 74 -5.54 -18.20 3.23
N HIS A 75 -4.47 -18.83 3.72
CA HIS A 75 -4.16 -18.86 5.16
C HIS A 75 -3.77 -17.47 5.64
N VAL A 76 -4.46 -16.98 6.67
CA VAL A 76 -4.24 -15.64 7.26
C VAL A 76 -3.37 -15.73 8.51
N GLY A 77 -3.57 -16.77 9.31
CA GLY A 77 -2.89 -16.93 10.58
C GLY A 77 -3.60 -17.92 11.49
N LYS A 78 -3.26 -17.88 12.77
CA LYS A 78 -3.76 -18.82 13.76
C LYS A 78 -3.99 -18.14 15.10
N LEU A 79 -5.18 -18.31 15.65
CA LEU A 79 -5.47 -17.99 17.05
C LEU A 79 -5.02 -19.13 17.96
N HIS A 80 -4.53 -18.77 19.13
CA HIS A 80 -4.12 -19.74 20.12
C HIS A 80 -4.33 -19.19 21.53
N SER A 81 -4.96 -19.99 22.40
CA SER A 81 -5.06 -19.72 23.83
C SER A 81 -3.97 -20.49 24.56
N ASN A 82 -3.38 -19.88 25.58
CA ASN A 82 -2.42 -20.55 26.46
C ASN A 82 -3.06 -21.71 27.28
N SER A 83 -4.39 -21.73 27.37
CA SER A 83 -5.17 -22.75 28.07
C SER A 83 -5.45 -23.97 27.20
N ASP A 84 -5.17 -23.89 25.89
CA ASP A 84 -5.32 -24.98 24.95
C ASP A 84 -4.17 -25.99 25.09
N LYS A 85 -4.51 -27.21 25.52
CA LYS A 85 -3.57 -28.31 25.71
C LYS A 85 -3.40 -29.17 24.45
N GLY A 86 -4.07 -28.83 23.35
CA GLY A 86 -4.09 -29.62 22.12
C GLY A 86 -4.96 -30.87 22.20
N ASP A 87 -5.86 -30.95 23.17
CA ASP A 87 -6.83 -32.04 23.36
C ASP A 87 -8.21 -31.74 22.73
N GLY A 88 -8.34 -30.60 22.06
CA GLY A 88 -9.59 -30.14 21.45
C GLY A 88 -10.66 -29.70 22.46
N SER A 89 -10.26 -29.42 23.71
CA SER A 89 -11.13 -28.85 24.74
C SER A 89 -11.43 -27.36 24.53
N VAL A 90 -10.57 -26.65 23.81
CA VAL A 90 -10.79 -25.23 23.46
C VAL A 90 -11.41 -25.13 22.08
N ARG A 91 -12.44 -24.28 21.99
CA ARG A 91 -13.11 -23.90 20.75
C ARG A 91 -12.87 -22.43 20.44
N TYR A 92 -12.30 -22.15 19.28
CA TYR A 92 -12.02 -20.80 18.80
C TYR A 92 -13.19 -20.26 17.97
N LEU A 93 -13.58 -19.02 18.24
CA LEU A 93 -14.68 -18.35 17.56
C LEU A 93 -14.22 -16.96 17.09
N LEU A 94 -14.82 -16.52 15.99
CA LEU A 94 -14.50 -15.25 15.34
C LEU A 94 -15.78 -14.45 15.15
N THR A 95 -15.74 -13.17 15.52
CA THR A 95 -16.83 -12.20 15.31
C THR A 95 -16.27 -10.90 14.75
N GLY A 96 -17.15 -9.98 14.36
CA GLY A 96 -16.76 -8.69 13.76
C GLY A 96 -16.84 -8.68 12.24
N GLU A 97 -16.01 -7.87 11.60
CA GLU A 97 -16.12 -7.60 10.17
C GLU A 97 -15.71 -8.79 9.31
N GLY A 98 -16.62 -9.24 8.42
CA GLY A 98 -16.33 -10.34 7.50
C GLY A 98 -16.21 -11.72 8.18
N ALA A 99 -16.38 -11.83 9.50
CA ALA A 99 -16.38 -13.12 10.20
C ALA A 99 -17.47 -14.05 9.65
N GLY A 100 -17.12 -15.32 9.41
CA GLY A 100 -18.02 -16.35 8.88
C GLY A 100 -18.38 -16.20 7.39
N THR A 101 -17.95 -15.12 6.73
CA THR A 101 -18.28 -14.86 5.31
C THR A 101 -17.05 -14.65 4.45
N ILE A 102 -16.09 -13.86 4.94
CA ILE A 102 -14.80 -13.57 4.32
C ILE A 102 -13.71 -14.32 5.09
N PHE A 103 -13.72 -14.21 6.42
CA PHE A 103 -12.77 -14.89 7.29
C PHE A 103 -13.44 -16.05 8.00
N VAL A 104 -12.89 -17.24 7.80
CA VAL A 104 -13.38 -18.48 8.39
C VAL A 104 -12.29 -19.04 9.29
N ILE A 105 -12.66 -19.39 10.51
CA ILE A 105 -11.76 -20.02 11.48
C ILE A 105 -12.10 -21.51 11.62
N ASN A 106 -11.08 -22.35 11.69
CA ASN A 106 -11.23 -23.71 12.16
C ASN A 106 -11.38 -23.67 13.69
N GLU A 107 -12.57 -24.01 14.19
CA GLU A 107 -12.89 -23.89 15.62
C GLU A 107 -12.01 -24.77 16.53
N VAL A 108 -11.36 -25.81 16.00
CA VAL A 108 -10.50 -26.73 16.76
C VAL A 108 -9.04 -26.31 16.70
N THR A 109 -8.53 -26.03 15.50
CA THR A 109 -7.10 -25.69 15.36
C THR A 109 -6.82 -24.21 15.62
N GLY A 110 -7.80 -23.32 15.41
CA GLY A 110 -7.64 -21.88 15.47
C GLY A 110 -7.11 -21.26 14.16
N ASP A 111 -6.93 -22.05 13.09
CA ASP A 111 -6.44 -21.53 11.81
C ASP A 111 -7.50 -20.67 11.12
N ILE A 112 -7.13 -19.45 10.74
CA ILE A 112 -7.97 -18.49 10.03
C ILE A 112 -7.60 -18.53 8.55
N HIS A 113 -8.61 -18.60 7.70
CA HIS A 113 -8.49 -18.51 6.24
C HIS A 113 -9.41 -17.43 5.68
N ALA A 114 -8.95 -16.75 4.63
CA ALA A 114 -9.78 -15.92 3.78
C ALA A 114 -10.42 -16.80 2.70
N SER A 115 -11.74 -16.92 2.73
CA SER A 115 -12.52 -17.75 1.79
C SER A 115 -12.85 -17.04 0.48
N LYS A 116 -12.53 -15.75 0.37
CA LYS A 116 -12.78 -14.89 -0.79
C LYS A 116 -11.53 -14.08 -1.10
N SER A 117 -11.37 -13.72 -2.37
CA SER A 117 -10.39 -12.71 -2.76
C SER A 117 -10.70 -11.39 -2.07
N LEU A 118 -9.64 -10.70 -1.65
CA LEU A 118 -9.68 -9.38 -1.02
C LEU A 118 -9.10 -8.36 -1.98
N ASP A 119 -9.53 -7.11 -1.82
CA ASP A 119 -9.11 -5.95 -2.61
C ASP A 119 -8.88 -4.82 -1.61
N ARG A 120 -7.65 -4.34 -1.54
CA ARG A 120 -7.19 -3.32 -0.59
C ARG A 120 -7.75 -1.95 -0.96
N GLU A 121 -7.88 -1.64 -2.25
CA GLU A 121 -8.49 -0.39 -2.73
C GLU A 121 -9.96 -0.29 -2.31
N LYS A 122 -10.68 -1.42 -2.24
CA LYS A 122 -12.02 -1.49 -1.68
C LYS A 122 -12.01 -1.43 -0.15
N LYS A 123 -11.17 -2.25 0.51
CA LYS A 123 -11.08 -2.30 1.97
C LYS A 123 -9.74 -2.88 2.44
N GLY A 124 -8.83 -1.99 2.84
CA GLY A 124 -7.47 -2.36 3.28
C GLY A 124 -7.33 -2.98 4.68
N GLN A 125 -8.36 -2.97 5.52
CA GLN A 125 -8.30 -3.59 6.85
C GLN A 125 -9.66 -4.02 7.39
N TYR A 126 -9.64 -5.02 8.26
CA TYR A 126 -10.82 -5.57 8.94
C TYR A 126 -10.58 -5.66 10.43
N VAL A 127 -11.55 -5.21 11.23
CA VAL A 127 -11.51 -5.33 12.70
C VAL A 127 -12.36 -6.53 13.13
N LEU A 128 -11.74 -7.47 13.85
CA LEU A 128 -12.38 -8.69 14.33
C LEU A 128 -12.13 -8.91 15.82
N HIS A 129 -12.97 -9.75 16.43
CA HIS A 129 -12.81 -10.17 17.80
C HIS A 129 -12.64 -11.69 17.88
N ALA A 130 -11.65 -12.11 18.66
CA ALA A 130 -11.33 -13.48 18.96
C ALA A 130 -11.96 -13.89 20.29
N GLN A 131 -12.59 -15.06 20.32
CA GLN A 131 -13.04 -15.70 21.54
C GLN A 131 -12.49 -17.13 21.61
N ALA A 132 -12.06 -17.54 22.80
CA ALA A 132 -11.71 -18.92 23.11
C ALA A 132 -12.62 -19.40 24.23
N ILE A 133 -13.36 -20.47 23.98
CA ILE A 133 -14.30 -21.04 24.94
C ILE A 133 -13.99 -22.51 25.20
N ASP A 134 -14.29 -22.99 26.40
CA ASP A 134 -14.26 -24.41 26.72
C ASP A 134 -15.42 -25.12 26.02
N ARG A 135 -15.13 -26.18 25.27
CA ARG A 135 -16.07 -26.92 24.42
C ARG A 135 -17.18 -27.62 25.21
N TYR A 136 -16.92 -27.99 26.46
CA TYR A 136 -17.87 -28.75 27.29
C TYR A 136 -18.79 -27.83 28.08
N THR A 137 -18.26 -26.71 28.55
CA THR A 137 -18.99 -25.76 29.43
C THR A 137 -19.50 -24.53 28.68
N ASN A 138 -19.02 -24.28 27.46
CA ASN A 138 -19.25 -23.05 26.69
C ASN A 138 -18.87 -21.75 27.45
N ARG A 139 -17.98 -21.84 28.44
CA ARG A 139 -17.47 -20.68 29.17
C ARG A 139 -16.19 -20.18 28.51
N SER A 140 -16.02 -18.86 28.49
CA SER A 140 -14.78 -18.26 28.00
C SER A 140 -13.59 -18.72 28.84
N VAL A 141 -12.55 -19.22 28.18
CA VAL A 141 -11.25 -19.56 28.81
C VAL A 141 -10.26 -18.41 28.74
N GLU A 142 -10.50 -17.46 27.83
CA GLU A 142 -9.76 -16.20 27.69
C GLU A 142 -10.76 -15.03 27.55
N PRO A 143 -10.37 -13.80 27.93
CA PRO A 143 -11.15 -12.62 27.58
C PRO A 143 -11.22 -12.44 26.06
N GLU A 144 -12.35 -11.92 25.58
CA GLU A 144 -12.49 -11.51 24.18
C GLU A 144 -11.41 -10.49 23.83
N SER A 145 -10.79 -10.66 22.66
CA SER A 145 -9.65 -9.85 22.22
C SER A 145 -9.86 -9.32 20.81
N GLU A 146 -9.75 -8.01 20.64
CA GLU A 146 -9.80 -7.36 19.33
C GLU A 146 -8.46 -7.48 18.59
N PHE A 147 -8.52 -7.78 17.29
CA PHE A 147 -7.38 -7.82 16.40
C PHE A 147 -7.74 -7.34 14.99
N ILE A 148 -6.71 -6.96 14.22
CA ILE A 148 -6.88 -6.40 12.88
C ILE A 148 -6.30 -7.36 11.85
N ILE A 149 -7.03 -7.64 10.77
CA ILE A 149 -6.47 -8.26 9.57
C ILE A 149 -6.19 -7.14 8.57
N LYS A 150 -4.92 -6.93 8.22
CA LYS A 150 -4.48 -5.96 7.22
C LYS A 150 -4.33 -6.63 5.86
N VAL A 151 -4.95 -6.04 4.85
CA VAL A 151 -4.79 -6.47 3.46
C VAL A 151 -3.50 -5.85 2.92
N GLN A 152 -2.59 -6.69 2.44
CA GLN A 152 -1.32 -6.28 1.88
C GLN A 152 -1.46 -6.01 0.40
N ASP A 153 -0.85 -4.88 0.01
CA ASP A 153 -0.83 -4.37 -1.36
C ASP A 153 -0.11 -5.31 -2.33
N VAL A 154 -0.72 -5.49 -3.50
CA VAL A 154 -0.13 -6.09 -4.70
C VAL A 154 -0.26 -5.06 -5.82
N ASN A 155 0.81 -4.83 -6.58
CA ASN A 155 0.73 -3.92 -7.72
C ASN A 155 -0.16 -4.51 -8.83
N ASP A 156 -1.43 -4.12 -8.81
CA ASP A 156 -2.45 -4.51 -9.78
C ASP A 156 -3.16 -3.30 -10.41
N ASN A 157 -2.93 -2.09 -9.89
CA ASN A 157 -3.37 -0.85 -10.51
C ASN A 157 -2.27 -0.27 -11.40
N ALA A 158 -2.66 0.08 -12.63
CA ALA A 158 -1.80 0.87 -13.50
C ALA A 158 -2.04 2.38 -13.24
N PRO A 159 -1.00 3.23 -13.33
CA PRO A 159 -1.18 4.67 -13.24
C PRO A 159 -2.18 5.19 -14.26
N LYS A 160 -2.98 6.17 -13.89
CA LYS A 160 -4.00 6.79 -14.76
C LYS A 160 -3.85 8.31 -14.77
N PHE A 161 -4.17 8.91 -15.90
CA PHE A 161 -4.25 10.36 -16.06
C PHE A 161 -5.72 10.78 -15.95
N PRO A 162 -6.19 11.28 -14.79
CA PRO A 162 -7.61 11.56 -14.58
C PRO A 162 -8.13 12.73 -15.42
N ASP A 163 -7.28 13.71 -15.71
CA ASP A 163 -7.68 14.98 -16.35
C ASP A 163 -7.47 14.99 -17.88
N GLY A 164 -7.31 13.82 -18.50
CA GLY A 164 -7.13 13.69 -19.95
C GLY A 164 -8.46 13.87 -20.74
N PRO A 165 -8.42 14.31 -22.01
CA PRO A 165 -7.23 14.62 -22.81
C PRO A 165 -6.58 15.96 -22.43
N PHE A 166 -5.25 16.03 -22.55
CA PHE A 166 -4.48 17.23 -22.21
C PHE A 166 -4.27 18.13 -23.43
N ALA A 167 -4.43 19.43 -23.23
CA ALA A 167 -4.05 20.45 -24.18
C ALA A 167 -3.41 21.62 -23.44
N ALA A 168 -2.27 22.09 -23.95
CA ALA A 168 -1.56 23.23 -23.42
C ALA A 168 -1.13 24.13 -24.58
N ALA A 169 -1.06 25.43 -24.34
CA ALA A 169 -0.55 26.41 -25.29
C ALA A 169 0.64 27.13 -24.68
N VAL A 170 1.70 27.28 -25.47
CA VAL A 170 2.91 28.03 -25.10
C VAL A 170 3.12 29.13 -26.14
N PRO A 171 3.47 30.37 -25.72
CA PRO A 171 3.85 31.42 -26.66
C PRO A 171 5.03 30.98 -27.53
N GLU A 172 5.00 31.33 -28.82
CA GLU A 172 6.08 30.97 -29.77
C GLU A 172 7.45 31.52 -29.37
N MET A 173 7.46 32.64 -28.63
CA MET A 173 8.67 33.33 -28.12
C MET A 173 8.91 33.04 -26.63
N ALA A 174 8.36 31.97 -26.08
CA ALA A 174 8.65 31.59 -24.71
C ALA A 174 10.12 31.18 -24.54
N ASP A 175 10.72 31.51 -23.40
CA ASP A 175 12.09 31.10 -23.10
C ASP A 175 12.16 29.58 -22.88
N VAL A 176 13.31 28.97 -23.21
CA VAL A 176 13.60 27.58 -22.82
C VAL A 176 13.53 27.46 -21.30
N GLY A 177 12.87 26.42 -20.80
CA GLY A 177 12.57 26.25 -19.38
C GLY A 177 11.22 26.82 -18.95
N THR A 178 10.50 27.55 -19.81
CA THR A 178 9.13 28.00 -19.50
C THR A 178 8.25 26.78 -19.22
N SER A 179 7.61 26.75 -18.06
CA SER A 179 6.67 25.70 -17.67
C SER A 179 5.43 25.75 -18.56
N VAL A 180 5.14 24.67 -19.27
CA VAL A 180 4.05 24.60 -20.26
C VAL A 180 2.85 23.88 -19.68
N PHE A 181 3.10 22.77 -18.98
CA PHE A 181 2.06 21.93 -18.43
C PHE A 181 2.56 21.13 -17.22
N GLN A 182 1.65 20.76 -16.34
CA GLN A 182 1.92 19.89 -15.20
C GLN A 182 1.08 18.63 -15.35
N LEU A 183 1.73 17.50 -15.61
CA LEU A 183 1.06 16.22 -15.65
C LEU A 183 0.81 15.71 -14.24
N THR A 184 -0.39 15.17 -14.01
CA THR A 184 -0.72 14.44 -12.79
C THR A 184 -1.25 13.07 -13.20
N ALA A 185 -0.52 12.03 -12.82
CA ALA A 185 -1.01 10.67 -12.84
C ALA A 185 -1.27 10.19 -11.41
N THR A 186 -2.24 9.30 -11.26
CA THR A 186 -2.61 8.68 -10.00
C THR A 186 -2.56 7.17 -10.15
N ASP A 187 -1.97 6.52 -9.16
CA ASP A 187 -1.98 5.07 -9.00
C ASP A 187 -2.72 4.74 -7.70
N ALA A 188 -3.57 3.73 -7.72
CA ALA A 188 -4.44 3.41 -6.59
C ALA A 188 -3.76 2.49 -5.56
N ASP A 189 -2.66 1.83 -5.93
CA ASP A 189 -1.84 0.99 -5.06
C ASP A 189 -1.31 1.77 -3.83
N ASP A 190 -0.78 1.07 -2.83
CA ASP A 190 -0.25 1.67 -1.61
C ASP A 190 1.02 2.51 -1.90
N PRO A 191 1.00 3.84 -1.65
CA PRO A 191 2.17 4.70 -1.85
C PRO A 191 3.18 4.62 -0.72
N THR A 192 2.83 3.98 0.41
CA THR A 192 3.65 3.94 1.63
C THR A 192 4.53 2.69 1.71
N TYR A 193 4.16 1.63 0.99
CA TYR A 193 4.87 0.36 1.00
C TYR A 193 5.33 -0.04 -0.40
N GLY A 194 6.64 -0.29 -0.55
CA GLY A 194 7.21 -0.69 -1.84
C GLY A 194 7.25 0.44 -2.86
N ASN A 195 7.14 0.08 -4.14
CA ASN A 195 7.14 1.03 -5.26
C ASN A 195 5.85 0.93 -6.09
N SER A 196 4.78 0.32 -5.55
CA SER A 196 3.60 -0.03 -6.33
C SER A 196 2.96 1.22 -6.95
N ALA A 197 2.70 2.25 -6.14
CA ALA A 197 2.20 3.55 -6.61
C ALA A 197 3.29 4.58 -6.97
N LYS A 198 4.55 4.17 -7.19
CA LYS A 198 5.63 5.09 -7.54
C LYS A 198 5.66 5.36 -9.04
N ILE A 199 5.22 6.56 -9.41
CA ILE A 199 5.11 6.97 -10.82
C ILE A 199 6.41 7.60 -11.33
N VAL A 200 6.76 7.28 -12.58
CA VAL A 200 7.84 7.92 -13.33
C VAL A 200 7.32 8.39 -14.69
N TYR A 201 7.46 9.68 -14.98
CA TYR A 201 7.03 10.28 -16.24
C TYR A 201 8.12 10.17 -17.31
N SER A 202 7.70 9.94 -18.55
CA SER A 202 8.59 9.96 -19.72
C SER A 202 7.84 10.37 -20.98
N ILE A 203 8.54 11.03 -21.90
CA ILE A 203 8.04 11.36 -23.24
C ILE A 203 8.57 10.29 -24.20
N LEU A 204 7.67 9.71 -25.00
CA LEU A 204 8.07 8.81 -26.07
C LEU A 204 8.94 9.53 -27.10
N GLN A 205 9.98 8.85 -27.61
CA GLN A 205 10.93 9.41 -28.60
C GLN A 205 10.21 10.16 -29.73
N GLY A 206 10.73 11.35 -30.09
CA GLY A 206 10.28 12.11 -31.26
C GLY A 206 9.84 13.56 -31.00
N GLN A 207 9.93 14.07 -29.77
CA GLN A 207 9.53 15.45 -29.43
C GLN A 207 10.71 16.23 -28.81
N PRO A 208 11.62 16.81 -29.60
CA PRO A 208 12.76 17.58 -29.06
C PRO A 208 12.35 18.90 -28.39
N TYR A 209 11.12 19.34 -28.60
CA TYR A 209 10.63 20.66 -28.18
C TYR A 209 10.28 20.75 -26.70
N PHE A 210 10.00 19.61 -26.05
CA PHE A 210 9.58 19.55 -24.65
C PHE A 210 10.35 18.47 -23.90
N SER A 211 10.50 18.68 -22.60
CA SER A 211 10.99 17.68 -21.66
C SER A 211 9.91 17.42 -20.61
N VAL A 212 10.11 16.38 -19.81
CA VAL A 212 9.27 16.11 -18.64
C VAL A 212 10.17 15.79 -17.47
N ASP A 213 9.90 16.39 -16.32
CA ASP A 213 10.51 15.96 -15.07
C ASP A 213 9.95 14.58 -14.69
N PRO A 214 10.81 13.56 -14.52
CA PRO A 214 10.37 12.20 -14.31
C PRO A 214 9.66 11.96 -12.97
N LYS A 215 9.77 12.86 -11.99
CA LYS A 215 9.16 12.71 -10.66
C LYS A 215 7.95 13.61 -10.50
N THR A 216 8.05 14.86 -10.94
CA THR A 216 6.97 15.83 -10.76
C THR A 216 5.96 15.76 -11.89
N GLY A 217 6.38 15.41 -13.11
CA GLY A 217 5.52 15.51 -14.30
C GLY A 217 5.47 16.92 -14.89
N GLU A 218 6.31 17.85 -14.40
CA GLU A 218 6.42 19.18 -14.97
C GLU A 218 7.00 19.10 -16.38
N MET A 219 6.36 19.79 -17.34
CA MET A 219 6.79 19.82 -18.73
C MET A 219 7.26 21.22 -19.13
N PRO A 220 8.58 21.49 -19.10
CA PRO A 220 9.12 22.72 -19.63
C PRO A 220 9.48 22.62 -21.12
N ALA A 221 9.47 23.76 -21.80
CA ALA A 221 10.01 23.89 -23.17
C ALA A 221 11.53 23.62 -23.19
N SER A 222 12.03 22.82 -24.13
CA SER A 222 13.43 22.36 -24.18
C SER A 222 14.23 22.91 -25.36
N TYR A 223 13.66 22.93 -26.56
CA TYR A 223 14.25 23.53 -27.75
C TYR A 223 13.16 24.24 -28.53
N LEU A 224 13.29 25.55 -28.76
CA LEU A 224 12.35 26.33 -29.58
C LEU A 224 13.12 26.98 -30.72
N THR A 225 13.57 26.20 -31.69
CA THR A 225 13.89 26.74 -33.01
C THR A 225 12.76 26.34 -33.95
N PHE A 226 11.70 27.15 -33.98
CA PHE A 226 10.72 27.05 -35.05
C PHE A 226 11.39 27.58 -36.32
N THR A 227 11.79 26.67 -37.20
CA THR A 227 12.07 27.09 -38.58
C THR A 227 10.68 27.28 -39.20
N ALA A 228 10.27 28.52 -39.40
CA ALA A 228 9.09 28.81 -40.21
C ALA A 228 9.32 28.13 -41.58
N ILE A 229 8.41 27.23 -41.96
CA ILE A 229 8.37 26.68 -43.32
C ILE A 229 7.65 27.70 -44.20
#